data_AF-A0A820VM10-F1
#
_entry.id   AF-A0A820VM10-F1
#
_cell.length_a   1.000
_cell.length_b   1.000
_cell.length_c   1.000
_cell.angle_alpha   90.00
_cell.angle_beta   90.00
_cell.angle_gamma   90.00
#
_symmetry.space_group_name_H-M   'P 1'
#
loop_
_entity.id
_entity.type
_entity.pdbx_description
1 polymer ?
#
loop_
_entity_poly.entity_id
_entity_poly.type
_entity_poly.pdbx_seq_one_letter_code
_entity_poly.pdbx_strand_id
1 'polypeptide(L)'
;KGGSASINVDYIHVNALLCTLENIFIDAIWAIESIEMKKKREVLHALNKFFWIQNDFFTMQYGISLKDKQVSLVPKINFSSCFFR
;
A
#
# COMPACT_ATOMS: atom_id res chain seq x y z
N LYS A 1 27.15 17.17 11.58
CA LYS A 1 26.77 16.82 10.19
C LYS A 1 26.01 15.49 10.25
N GLY A 2 24.68 15.53 10.39
CA GLY A 2 23.85 14.31 10.37
C GLY A 2 23.60 13.92 8.93
N GLY A 3 24.35 12.96 8.43
CA GLY A 3 24.20 12.45 7.07
C GLY A 3 22.81 11.84 6.92
N SER A 4 22.05 12.33 5.94
CA SER A 4 20.79 11.78 5.47
C SER A 4 21.00 10.35 4.98
N ALA A 5 20.97 9.38 5.89
CA ALA A 5 20.89 7.97 5.52
C ALA A 5 19.52 7.75 4.91
N SER A 6 19.41 7.80 3.58
CA SER A 6 18.23 7.38 2.86
C SER A 6 18.04 5.89 3.13
N ILE A 7 17.16 5.55 4.08
CA ILE A 7 16.79 4.16 4.34
C ILE A 7 16.02 3.70 3.10
N ASN A 8 16.69 2.94 2.25
CA ASN A 8 16.08 2.33 1.07
C ASN A 8 15.43 1.02 1.53
N VAL A 9 14.14 1.08 1.85
CA VAL A 9 13.34 -0.10 2.18
C VAL A 9 12.91 -0.77 0.88
N ASP A 10 13.17 -2.06 0.73
CA ASP A 10 12.67 -2.79 -0.44
C ASP A 10 11.14 -2.94 -0.38
N TYR A 11 10.50 -2.85 -1.55
CA TYR A 11 9.05 -2.93 -1.68
C TYR A 11 8.45 -4.20 -1.04
N ILE A 12 9.18 -5.31 -1.04
CA ILE A 12 8.73 -6.55 -0.38
C ILE A 12 8.50 -6.37 1.12
N HIS A 13 9.29 -5.54 1.81
CA HIS A 13 9.11 -5.25 3.23
C HIS A 13 7.88 -4.37 3.47
N VAL A 14 7.61 -3.42 2.57
CA VAL A 14 6.38 -2.61 2.63
C VAL A 14 5.15 -3.47 2.40
N ASN A 15 5.18 -4.38 1.42
CA ASN A 15 4.08 -5.28 1.15
C ASN A 15 3.84 -6.27 2.33
N ALA A 16 4.91 -6.80 2.92
CA ALA A 16 4.81 -7.64 4.12
C ALA A 16 4.20 -6.88 5.32
N LEU A 17 4.58 -5.62 5.50
CA LEU A 17 3.99 -4.75 6.51
C LEU A 17 2.50 -4.50 6.25
N LEU A 18 2.12 -4.18 5.01
CA LEU A 18 0.72 -3.97 4.65
C LEU A 18 -0.14 -5.21 4.90
N CYS A 19 0.35 -6.39 4.53
CA CYS A 19 -0.33 -7.66 4.82
C CYS A 19 -0.48 -7.91 6.33
N THR A 20 0.56 -7.58 7.11
CA THR A 20 0.50 -7.68 8.59
C THR A 20 -0.57 -6.75 9.16
N LEU A 21 -0.62 -5.50 8.69
CA LEU A 21 -1.63 -4.54 9.11
C LEU A 21 -3.04 -4.99 8.74
N GLU A 22 -3.23 -5.47 7.51
CA GLU A 22 -4.51 -6.01 7.04
C GLU A 22 -5.02 -7.11 7.98
N ASN A 23 -4.17 -8.08 8.35
CA ASN A 23 -4.54 -9.15 9.27
C ASN A 23 -4.95 -8.62 10.66
N ILE A 24 -4.21 -7.66 11.22
CA ILE A 24 -4.56 -7.04 12.50
C ILE A 24 -5.95 -6.40 12.44
N PHE A 25 -6.26 -5.70 11.35
CA PHE A 25 -7.59 -5.11 11.18
C PHE A 25 -8.69 -6.16 11.02
N ILE A 26 -8.43 -7.24 10.28
CA ILE A 26 -9.38 -8.36 10.13
C ILE A 26 -9.72 -8.95 11.49
N ASP A 27 -8.70 -9.25 12.31
CA ASP A 27 -8.87 -9.80 13.66
C ASP A 27 -9.63 -8.83 14.57
N ALA A 28 -9.29 -7.53 14.51
CA ALA A 28 -9.98 -6.49 15.27
C ALA A 28 -11.47 -6.38 14.88
N ILE A 29 -11.81 -6.44 13.59
CA ILE A 29 -13.20 -6.41 13.12
C ILE A 29 -13.95 -7.67 13.58
N TRP A 30 -13.28 -8.83 13.55
CA TRP A 30 -13.87 -10.08 14.00
C TRP A 30 -14.21 -10.08 15.49
N ALA A 31 -13.32 -9.51 16.32
CA ALA A 31 -13.48 -9.42 17.77
C ALA A 31 -14.66 -8.53 18.23
N ILE A 32 -15.23 -7.69 17.36
CA ILE A 32 -16.35 -6.82 17.73
C ILE A 32 -17.67 -7.61 17.72
N GLU A 33 -18.18 -8.01 18.88
CA GLU A 33 -19.43 -8.78 18.97
C GLU A 33 -20.71 -7.98 18.65
N SER A 34 -20.66 -6.64 18.79
CA SER A 34 -21.83 -5.76 18.64
C SER A 34 -22.21 -5.42 17.19
N ILE A 35 -21.43 -5.87 16.19
CA ILE A 35 -21.67 -5.58 14.78
C ILE A 35 -22.28 -6.81 14.08
N GLU A 36 -23.37 -6.58 13.36
CA GLU A 36 -24.02 -7.59 12.51
C GLU A 36 -23.04 -8.18 11.48
N MET A 37 -23.10 -9.49 11.26
CA MET A 37 -22.23 -10.21 10.32
C MET A 37 -22.23 -9.62 8.90
N LYS A 38 -23.37 -9.12 8.42
CA LYS A 38 -23.47 -8.45 7.12
C LYS A 38 -22.58 -7.20 7.07
N LYS A 39 -22.66 -6.37 8.10
CA LYS A 39 -21.86 -5.14 8.21
C LYS A 39 -20.38 -5.45 8.40
N LYS A 40 -20.01 -6.49 9.16
CA LYS A 40 -18.61 -6.97 9.24
C LYS A 40 -18.07 -7.32 7.85
N ARG A 41 -18.84 -8.07 7.06
CA ARG A 41 -18.46 -8.42 5.68
C ARG A 41 -18.26 -7.19 4.80
N GLU A 42 -19.17 -6.22 4.86
CA GLU A 42 -19.05 -4.96 4.10
C GLU A 42 -17.79 -4.17 4.49
N VAL A 43 -17.49 -4.08 5.79
CA VAL A 43 -16.27 -3.43 6.29
C VAL A 43 -15.01 -4.16 5.83
N LEU A 44 -14.99 -5.50 5.89
CA LEU A 44 -13.86 -6.30 5.41
C LEU A 44 -13.63 -6.10 3.91
N HIS A 45 -14.68 -6.02 3.09
CA HIS A 45 -14.54 -5.70 1.66
C HIS A 45 -14.00 -4.28 1.44
N ALA A 46 -14.45 -3.30 2.22
CA ALA A 46 -13.93 -1.94 2.14
C ALA A 46 -12.44 -1.87 2.54
N LEU A 47 -12.07 -2.61 3.58
CA LEU A 47 -10.69 -2.71 4.06
C LEU A 47 -9.76 -3.34 3.01
N ASN A 48 -10.16 -4.46 2.42
CA ASN A 48 -9.41 -5.09 1.33
C ASN A 48 -9.19 -4.12 0.16
N LYS A 49 -10.24 -3.39 -0.27
CA LYS A 49 -10.11 -2.37 -1.32
C LYS A 49 -9.12 -1.28 -0.94
N PHE A 50 -9.16 -0.82 0.31
CA PHE A 50 -8.24 0.19 0.81
C PHE A 50 -6.77 -0.29 0.73
N PHE A 51 -6.48 -1.50 1.20
CA PHE A 51 -5.13 -2.05 1.14
C PHE A 51 -4.64 -2.26 -0.30
N TRP A 52 -5.51 -2.72 -1.19
CA TRP A 52 -5.20 -2.84 -2.62
C TRP A 52 -4.81 -1.50 -3.25
N ILE A 53 -5.59 -0.44 -2.99
CA ILE A 53 -5.32 0.89 -3.54
C ILE A 53 -3.98 1.43 -2.98
N GLN A 54 -3.74 1.29 -1.68
CA GLN A 54 -2.47 1.70 -1.07
C GLN A 54 -1.29 0.93 -1.68
N ASN A 55 -1.44 -0.37 -1.88
CA ASN A 55 -0.41 -1.21 -2.48
C ASN A 55 -0.12 -0.82 -3.93
N ASP A 56 -1.15 -0.47 -4.72
CA ASP A 56 -0.99 0.06 -6.08
C ASP A 56 -0.19 1.37 -6.08
N PHE A 57 -0.53 2.31 -5.19
CA PHE A 57 0.24 3.55 -5.04
C PHE A 57 1.71 3.30 -4.65
N PHE A 58 1.98 2.36 -3.73
CA PHE A 58 3.35 2.00 -3.39
C PHE A 58 4.06 1.35 -4.58
N THR A 59 3.39 0.45 -5.30
CA THR A 59 3.97 -0.17 -6.51
C THR A 59 4.34 0.87 -7.55
N MET A 60 3.50 1.89 -7.76
CA MET A 60 3.81 3.02 -8.64
C MET A 60 5.05 3.77 -8.15
N GLN A 61 5.11 4.13 -6.87
CA GLN A 61 6.25 4.90 -6.33
C GLN A 61 7.57 4.13 -6.38
N TYR A 62 7.56 2.85 -6.00
CA TYR A 62 8.74 1.98 -6.05
C TYR A 62 9.12 1.62 -7.50
N GLY A 63 8.13 1.39 -8.37
CA GLY A 63 8.36 1.14 -9.80
C GLY A 63 8.90 2.36 -10.56
N ILE A 64 8.47 3.58 -10.21
CA ILE A 64 9.04 4.83 -10.70
C ILE A 64 10.49 4.97 -10.22
N SER A 65 10.76 4.69 -8.93
CA SER A 65 12.11 4.78 -8.37
C SER A 65 13.11 3.81 -9.02
N LEU A 66 12.66 2.62 -9.44
CA LEU A 66 13.50 1.68 -10.21
C LEU A 66 13.79 2.16 -11.63
N LYS A 67 12.88 2.91 -12.26
CA LYS A 67 13.12 3.54 -13.58
C LYS A 67 14.02 4.77 -13.47
N ASP A 68 13.87 5.57 -12.42
CA ASP A 68 14.68 6.77 -12.19
C ASP A 68 16.14 6.46 -11.78
N LYS A 69 16.42 5.30 -11.17
CA LYS A 69 17.82 4.87 -10.93
C LYS A 69 18.61 4.60 -12.22
N GLN A 70 17.96 4.51 -13.39
CA GLN A 70 18.62 4.34 -14.68
C GLN A 70 18.90 5.66 -15.42
N VAL A 71 18.23 6.79 -15.11
CA VAL A 71 18.49 8.07 -15.80
C VAL A 71 18.26 9.26 -14.87
N SER A 72 19.32 10.04 -14.67
CA SER A 72 19.37 11.27 -13.89
C SER A 72 18.60 12.45 -14.54
N LEU A 73 17.96 13.25 -13.66
CA LEU A 73 17.42 14.63 -13.77
C LEU A 73 15.96 14.84 -14.28
N VAL A 74 15.11 15.08 -13.28
CA VAL A 74 13.72 15.62 -13.28
C VAL A 74 12.62 14.61 -13.67
N PRO A 75 11.89 14.06 -12.67
CA PRO A 75 10.75 13.20 -12.94
C PRO A 75 9.59 14.02 -13.54
N LYS A 76 9.25 13.76 -14.80
CA LYS A 76 7.93 14.13 -15.35
C LYS A 76 6.93 13.08 -14.87
N ILE A 77 6.20 13.42 -13.80
CA ILE A 77 5.08 12.60 -13.33
C ILE A 77 3.97 12.69 -14.39
N ASN A 78 3.83 11.65 -15.21
CA ASN A 78 2.72 11.53 -16.14
C ASN A 78 1.68 10.60 -15.49
N PHE A 79 0.54 11.17 -15.11
CA PHE A 79 -0.63 10.41 -14.63
C PHE A 79 -1.26 9.69 -15.81
N SER A 80 -0.62 8.63 -16.30
CA SER A 80 -1.13 7.80 -17.38
C SER A 80 -1.85 6.59 -16.79
N SER A 81 -3.18 6.68 -16.79
CA SER A 81 -4.20 5.63 -16.67
C SER A 81 -3.92 4.51 -15.66
N CYS A 82 -4.49 4.67 -14.46
CA CYS A 82 -4.76 3.55 -13.56
C CYS A 82 -5.43 2.41 -14.35
N PHE A 83 -4.82 1.23 -14.28
CA PHE A 83 -5.28 0.02 -14.96
C PHE A 83 -6.43 -0.60 -14.17
N PHE A 84 -7.58 0.08 -14.15
CA PHE A 84 -8.85 -0.56 -13.85
C PHE A 84 -9.38 -1.16 -15.15
N ARG A 85 -9.00 -2.41 -15.43
CA ARG A 85 -9.69 -3.26 -16.40
C ARG A 85 -9.91 -4.64 -15.83
#